data_AF-A0A1I8A7T7-F1
#
_entry.id   AF-A0A1I8A7T7-F1
#
_cell.length_a   1.000
_cell.length_b   1.000
_cell.length_c   1.000
_cell.angle_alpha   90.00
_cell.angle_beta   90.00
_cell.angle_gamma   90.00
#
_symmetry.space_group_name_H-M   'P 1'
#
loop_
_entity.id
_entity.type
_entity.pdbx_description
1 polymer ?
#
loop_
_entity_poly.entity_id
_entity_poly.type
_entity_poly.pdbx_seq_one_letter_code
_entity_poly.pdbx_strand_id
1 'polypeptide(L)'
;MAESYEHERWLELEDIICNFLNSNYGKSVNKQTMFTEFISLFEREIHVFILAEICVPVAQYITRGRRCTRRGITAGLDFLMARMAVCWHSAEASLMLRVAWLEMCAYGDPYFSQDQLNVIFDHIRTLRRSVALLPESFMKGTISIHFHTLSTGIAWGADRYRTAYQHLNIFCEDLLYHLYSYNASKEYRERTEQSWAKRLAISALFADNITDFDPVLYHIIMEPIRLRRVLLIFTNCNVVNFCKFKKFHARILPWIRRANLIPPIFSLGLIEGKMKLLEEKFRSIAARKIAASDNMLTAEAVNRHVEKFMENTEKYVDKMPKEFDKNWVKIFWRESSE
;
A
#
# COMPACT_ATOMS: atom_id res chain seq x y z
N MET A 1 -25.53 21.76 -3.71
CA MET A 1 -24.67 22.62 -2.87
C MET A 1 -25.38 23.93 -2.56
N ALA A 2 -25.51 24.88 -3.50
CA ALA A 2 -26.17 26.17 -3.23
C ALA A 2 -27.62 26.00 -2.74
N GLU A 3 -28.42 25.21 -3.46
CA GLU A 3 -29.80 24.90 -3.07
C GLU A 3 -29.88 24.23 -1.68
N SER A 4 -29.03 23.21 -1.42
CA SER A 4 -28.99 22.52 -0.13
C SER A 4 -28.58 23.46 1.01
N TYR A 5 -27.68 24.42 0.76
CA TYR A 5 -27.25 25.44 1.73
C TYR A 5 -28.36 26.47 2.01
N GLU A 6 -29.01 27.00 0.96
CA GLU A 6 -30.11 27.97 1.09
C GLU A 6 -31.31 27.41 1.85
N HIS A 7 -31.54 26.10 1.76
CA HIS A 7 -32.62 25.41 2.47
C HIS A 7 -32.16 24.72 3.77
N GLU A 8 -30.96 25.02 4.25
CA GLU A 8 -30.40 24.47 5.51
C GLU A 8 -30.44 22.93 5.59
N ARG A 9 -30.29 22.25 4.44
CA ARG A 9 -30.26 20.78 4.35
C ARG A 9 -28.85 20.26 4.65
N TRP A 10 -28.43 20.38 5.91
CA TRP A 10 -27.05 20.13 6.34
C TRP A 10 -26.56 18.71 6.04
N LEU A 11 -27.37 17.68 6.31
CA LEU A 11 -27.03 16.28 6.00
C LEU A 11 -26.79 16.05 4.50
N GLU A 12 -27.66 16.62 3.65
CA GLU A 12 -27.51 16.52 2.20
C GLU A 12 -26.25 17.26 1.72
N LEU A 13 -25.98 18.42 2.32
CA LEU A 13 -24.81 19.24 1.99
C LEU A 13 -23.51 18.54 2.39
N GLU A 14 -23.46 17.89 3.55
CA GLU A 14 -22.36 17.06 4.02
C GLU A 14 -22.01 15.95 3.02
N ASP A 15 -23.00 15.16 2.62
CA ASP A 15 -22.83 14.07 1.65
C ASP A 15 -22.33 14.60 0.30
N ILE A 16 -22.89 15.71 -0.17
CA ILE A 16 -22.47 16.33 -1.43
C ILE A 16 -21.00 16.78 -1.35
N ILE A 17 -20.57 17.38 -0.23
CA ILE A 17 -19.19 17.85 -0.05
C ILE A 17 -18.21 16.68 0.02
N CYS A 18 -18.49 15.65 0.82
CA CYS A 18 -17.64 14.47 0.92
C CYS A 18 -17.49 13.77 -0.43
N ASN A 19 -18.61 13.56 -1.14
CA ASN A 19 -18.58 12.98 -2.48
C ASN A 19 -17.83 13.86 -3.48
N PHE A 20 -18.03 15.17 -3.43
CA PHE A 20 -17.35 16.10 -4.30
C PHE A 20 -15.83 16.10 -4.09
N LEU A 21 -15.36 16.21 -2.85
CA LEU A 21 -13.93 16.27 -2.52
C LEU A 21 -13.17 15.00 -2.92
N ASN A 22 -13.86 13.85 -2.89
CA ASN A 22 -13.34 12.55 -3.29
C ASN A 22 -13.49 12.25 -4.80
N SER A 23 -14.28 13.03 -5.52
CA SER A 23 -14.49 12.87 -6.97
C SER A 23 -13.28 13.33 -7.80
N ASN A 24 -13.25 12.94 -9.09
CA ASN A 24 -12.25 13.45 -10.03
C ASN A 24 -12.34 14.97 -10.22
N TYR A 25 -13.54 15.56 -10.12
CA TYR A 25 -13.72 17.01 -10.16
C TYR A 25 -13.16 17.69 -8.91
N GLY A 26 -13.33 17.09 -7.73
CA GLY A 26 -12.73 17.60 -6.49
C GLY A 26 -11.20 17.64 -6.52
N LYS A 27 -10.55 16.82 -7.37
CA LYS A 27 -9.08 16.83 -7.55
C LYS A 27 -8.57 18.10 -8.23
N SER A 28 -9.36 18.74 -9.10
CA SER A 28 -8.95 19.94 -9.84
C SER A 28 -9.29 21.26 -9.12
N VAL A 29 -10.13 21.21 -8.08
CA VAL A 29 -10.53 22.41 -7.33
C VAL A 29 -9.53 22.78 -6.25
N ASN A 30 -9.41 24.09 -6.00
CA ASN A 30 -8.68 24.61 -4.86
C ASN A 30 -9.46 24.32 -3.57
N LYS A 31 -9.16 23.15 -2.97
CA LYS A 31 -9.80 22.68 -1.73
C LYS A 31 -9.55 23.62 -0.55
N GLN A 32 -8.43 24.33 -0.54
CA GLN A 32 -8.15 25.32 0.50
C GLN A 32 -9.16 26.47 0.43
N THR A 33 -9.34 27.06 -0.76
CA THR A 33 -10.30 28.14 -1.00
C THR A 33 -11.73 27.69 -0.70
N MET A 34 -12.14 26.52 -1.20
CA MET A 34 -13.46 25.95 -0.93
C MET A 34 -13.71 25.81 0.58
N PHE A 35 -12.71 25.35 1.34
CA PHE A 35 -12.85 25.24 2.78
C PHE A 35 -12.96 26.62 3.44
N THR A 36 -12.06 27.55 3.11
CA THR A 36 -12.00 28.85 3.79
C THR A 36 -13.16 29.77 3.45
N GLU A 37 -13.68 29.73 2.22
CA GLU A 37 -14.70 30.66 1.73
C GLU A 37 -16.12 30.10 1.81
N PHE A 38 -16.29 28.78 1.84
CA PHE A 38 -17.62 28.16 1.86
C PHE A 38 -17.83 27.27 3.08
N ILE A 39 -17.03 26.20 3.24
CA ILE A 39 -17.27 25.20 4.30
C ILE A 39 -17.16 25.80 5.71
N SER A 40 -16.22 26.74 5.91
CA SER A 40 -16.02 27.43 7.19
C SER A 40 -17.25 28.22 7.66
N LEU A 41 -18.16 28.62 6.76
CA LEU A 41 -19.34 29.43 7.07
C LEU A 41 -20.39 28.65 7.87
N PHE A 42 -20.42 27.32 7.73
CA PHE A 42 -21.38 26.44 8.39
C PHE A 42 -20.69 25.29 9.13
N GLU A 43 -19.41 25.45 9.48
CA GLU A 43 -18.59 24.42 10.15
C GLU A 43 -19.26 23.86 11.42
N ARG A 44 -20.03 24.69 12.13
CA ARG A 44 -20.75 24.30 13.36
C ARG A 44 -21.94 23.39 13.13
N GLU A 45 -22.51 23.42 11.92
CA GLU A 45 -23.65 22.61 11.53
C GLU A 45 -23.21 21.23 10.98
N ILE A 46 -21.90 21.05 10.72
CA ILE A 46 -21.35 19.81 10.19
C ILE A 46 -21.11 18.81 11.32
N HIS A 47 -21.55 17.56 11.13
CA HIS A 47 -21.21 16.45 12.01
C HIS A 47 -19.70 16.35 12.20
N VAL A 48 -19.24 16.34 13.45
CA VAL A 48 -17.81 16.51 13.77
C VAL A 48 -16.90 15.47 13.14
N PHE A 49 -17.38 14.24 12.95
CA PHE A 49 -16.64 13.22 12.20
C PHE A 49 -16.53 13.55 10.70
N ILE A 50 -17.62 14.00 10.09
CA ILE A 50 -17.66 14.43 8.68
C ILE A 50 -16.76 15.65 8.46
N LEU A 51 -16.74 16.59 9.40
CA LEU A 51 -15.80 17.71 9.38
C LEU A 51 -14.34 17.22 9.36
N ALA A 52 -14.00 16.23 10.18
CA ALA A 52 -12.66 15.63 10.16
C ALA A 52 -12.36 14.97 8.82
N GLU A 53 -13.32 14.22 8.24
CA GLU A 53 -13.20 13.61 6.91
C GLU A 53 -12.97 14.64 5.80
N ILE A 54 -13.67 15.77 5.83
CA ILE A 54 -13.48 16.91 4.91
C ILE A 54 -12.09 17.55 5.09
N CYS A 55 -11.61 17.66 6.32
CA CYS A 55 -10.34 18.32 6.62
C CYS A 55 -9.13 17.54 6.09
N VAL A 56 -9.20 16.21 6.01
CA VAL A 56 -8.08 15.37 5.51
C VAL A 56 -7.68 15.71 4.06
N PRO A 57 -8.56 15.67 3.04
CA PRO A 57 -8.19 16.01 1.67
C PRO A 57 -7.83 17.49 1.50
N VAL A 58 -8.34 18.39 2.35
CA VAL A 58 -7.94 19.81 2.35
C VAL A 58 -6.49 19.95 2.84
N ALA A 59 -6.12 19.30 3.94
CA ALA A 59 -4.76 19.30 4.45
C ALA A 59 -3.78 18.68 3.43
N GLN A 60 -4.15 17.56 2.82
CA GLN A 60 -3.38 16.94 1.73
C GLN A 60 -3.18 17.92 0.56
N TYR A 61 -4.21 18.66 0.17
CA TYR A 61 -4.12 19.67 -0.89
C TYR A 61 -3.18 20.82 -0.52
N ILE A 62 -3.29 21.35 0.70
CA ILE A 62 -2.41 22.42 1.22
C ILE A 62 -0.94 21.99 1.16
N THR A 63 -0.65 20.76 1.59
CA THR A 63 0.69 20.18 1.62
C THR A 63 1.23 19.91 0.22
N ARG A 64 0.46 19.18 -0.61
CA ARG A 64 0.89 18.76 -1.96
C ARG A 64 0.89 19.91 -2.97
N GLY A 65 -0.06 20.84 -2.88
CA GLY A 65 -0.13 22.02 -3.74
C GLY A 65 1.11 22.93 -3.60
N ARG A 66 1.80 22.84 -2.47
CA ARG A 66 3.09 23.47 -2.22
C ARG A 66 4.28 22.51 -2.41
N ARG A 67 4.08 21.49 -3.27
CA ARG A 67 5.07 20.48 -3.68
C ARG A 67 5.72 19.74 -2.51
N CYS A 68 4.99 19.52 -1.42
CA CYS A 68 5.52 18.90 -0.21
C CYS A 68 6.78 19.62 0.32
N THR A 69 6.89 20.93 0.11
CA THR A 69 7.96 21.73 0.72
C THR A 69 7.73 21.86 2.22
N ARG A 70 8.79 22.13 3.01
CA ARG A 70 8.68 22.37 4.46
C ARG A 70 7.55 23.35 4.82
N ARG A 71 7.43 24.45 4.07
CA ARG A 71 6.34 25.44 4.24
C ARG A 71 4.95 24.84 3.98
N GLY A 72 4.83 23.98 2.96
CA GLY A 72 3.59 23.29 2.66
C GLY A 72 3.16 22.31 3.75
N ILE A 73 4.11 21.52 4.26
CA ILE A 73 3.86 20.59 5.36
C ILE A 73 3.46 21.33 6.62
N THR A 74 4.20 22.37 7.01
CA THR A 74 3.85 23.20 8.17
C THR A 74 2.43 23.76 8.02
N ALA A 75 2.07 24.33 6.87
CA ALA A 75 0.72 24.84 6.65
C ALA A 75 -0.36 23.75 6.75
N GLY A 76 -0.10 22.54 6.25
CA GLY A 76 -1.02 21.41 6.37
C GLY A 76 -1.16 20.91 7.81
N LEU A 77 -0.07 20.85 8.56
CA LEU A 77 -0.05 20.48 9.98
C LEU A 77 -0.78 21.52 10.84
N ASP A 78 -0.51 22.80 10.62
CA ASP A 78 -1.16 23.91 11.33
C ASP A 78 -2.68 23.88 11.09
N PHE A 79 -3.09 23.63 9.83
CA PHE A 79 -4.50 23.45 9.49
C PHE A 79 -5.12 22.28 10.28
N LEU A 80 -4.48 21.11 10.31
CA LEU A 80 -4.99 19.95 11.05
C LEU A 80 -5.04 20.19 12.56
N MET A 81 -4.02 20.83 13.13
CA MET A 81 -3.96 21.14 14.56
C MET A 81 -5.11 22.07 14.97
N ALA A 82 -5.41 23.10 14.16
CA ALA A 82 -6.56 23.98 14.40
C ALA A 82 -7.88 23.18 14.43
N ARG A 83 -8.04 22.19 13.54
CA ARG A 83 -9.25 21.36 13.47
C ARG A 83 -9.32 20.31 14.56
N MET A 84 -8.18 19.78 15.02
CA MET A 84 -8.16 18.89 16.19
C MET A 84 -8.71 19.58 17.45
N ALA A 85 -8.44 20.88 17.61
CA ALA A 85 -8.98 21.66 18.72
C ALA A 85 -10.49 21.87 18.64
N VAL A 86 -11.09 21.80 17.45
CA VAL A 86 -12.55 21.83 17.25
C VAL A 86 -13.14 20.43 17.50
N CYS A 87 -12.52 19.39 16.94
CA CYS A 87 -13.01 18.01 16.99
C CYS A 87 -12.67 17.24 18.28
N TRP A 88 -12.15 17.91 19.32
CA TRP A 88 -11.55 17.25 20.50
C TRP A 88 -12.51 16.35 21.28
N HIS A 89 -13.81 16.64 21.21
CA HIS A 89 -14.85 15.92 21.95
C HIS A 89 -15.35 14.65 21.24
N SER A 90 -14.93 14.39 19.99
CA SER A 90 -15.17 13.12 19.29
C SER A 90 -13.87 12.34 19.17
N ALA A 91 -13.85 11.14 19.76
CA ALA A 91 -12.69 10.26 19.71
C ALA A 91 -12.37 9.85 18.26
N GLU A 92 -13.39 9.55 17.47
CA GLU A 92 -13.31 9.17 16.06
C GLU A 92 -12.73 10.31 15.21
N ALA A 93 -13.30 11.52 15.34
CA ALA A 93 -12.86 12.69 14.58
C ALA A 93 -11.42 13.08 14.95
N SER A 94 -11.10 13.09 16.25
CA SER A 94 -9.73 13.35 16.72
C SER A 94 -8.75 12.32 16.17
N LEU A 95 -9.12 11.04 16.15
CA LEU A 95 -8.27 9.98 15.65
C LEU A 95 -8.06 10.06 14.13
N MET A 96 -9.12 10.36 13.36
CA MET A 96 -9.04 10.61 11.92
C MET A 96 -8.05 11.73 11.60
N LEU A 97 -8.14 12.86 12.32
CA LEU A 97 -7.21 13.97 12.15
C LEU A 97 -5.78 13.61 12.56
N ARG A 98 -5.58 12.78 13.58
CA ARG A 98 -4.24 12.32 14.01
C ARG A 98 -3.59 11.41 12.99
N VAL A 99 -4.38 10.54 12.35
CA VAL A 99 -3.93 9.74 11.21
C VAL A 99 -3.50 10.66 10.06
N ALA A 100 -4.33 11.65 9.69
CA ALA A 100 -3.98 12.62 8.66
C ALA A 100 -2.76 13.47 9.01
N TRP A 101 -2.57 13.82 10.28
CA TRP A 101 -1.40 14.56 10.76
C TRP A 101 -0.11 13.76 10.53
N LEU A 102 -0.14 12.47 10.85
CA LEU A 102 0.97 11.57 10.59
C LEU A 102 1.27 11.45 9.08
N GLU A 103 0.23 11.46 8.24
CA GLU A 103 0.40 11.52 6.78
C GLU A 103 1.11 12.79 6.33
N MET A 104 0.78 13.95 6.90
CA MET A 104 1.46 15.21 6.55
C MET A 104 2.93 15.19 6.96
N CYS A 105 3.25 14.63 8.13
CA CYS A 105 4.63 14.39 8.54
C CYS A 105 5.37 13.46 7.57
N ALA A 106 4.68 12.43 7.05
CA ALA A 106 5.24 11.49 6.10
C ALA A 106 5.66 12.14 4.75
N TYR A 107 4.96 13.20 4.31
CA TYR A 107 5.31 13.91 3.06
C TYR A 107 6.59 14.73 3.12
N GLY A 108 7.07 15.05 4.32
CA GLY A 108 8.15 16.01 4.52
C GLY A 108 9.56 15.51 4.40
N ASP A 109 9.74 14.21 4.30
CA ASP A 109 11.06 13.61 4.29
C ASP A 109 11.10 12.50 3.23
N PRO A 110 11.75 12.73 2.07
CA PRO A 110 11.97 11.64 1.13
C PRO A 110 12.92 10.57 1.71
N TYR A 111 13.64 10.86 2.81
CA TYR A 111 14.60 9.96 3.44
C TYR A 111 14.61 10.14 4.97
N PHE A 112 13.56 9.65 5.64
CA PHE A 112 13.58 9.56 7.09
C PHE A 112 14.86 8.85 7.57
N SER A 113 15.57 9.48 8.51
CA SER A 113 16.59 8.77 9.28
C SER A 113 15.97 7.60 10.04
N GLN A 114 16.79 6.62 10.40
CA GLN A 114 16.30 5.44 11.11
C GLN A 114 15.63 5.79 12.46
N ASP A 115 16.13 6.81 13.15
CA ASP A 115 15.54 7.29 14.41
C ASP A 115 14.17 7.93 14.19
N GLN A 116 14.02 8.77 13.15
CA GLN A 116 12.71 9.32 12.78
C GLN A 116 11.73 8.21 12.39
N LEU A 117 12.17 7.20 11.63
CA LEU A 117 11.32 6.04 11.32
C LEU A 117 10.87 5.32 12.59
N ASN A 118 11.75 5.11 13.55
CA ASN A 118 11.40 4.43 14.80
C ASN A 118 10.30 5.20 15.56
N VAL A 119 10.44 6.52 15.69
CA VAL A 119 9.43 7.39 16.30
C VAL A 119 8.11 7.33 15.52
N ILE A 120 8.15 7.39 14.19
CA ILE A 120 6.95 7.27 13.35
C ILE A 120 6.25 5.92 13.57
N PHE A 121 7.00 4.82 13.59
CA PHE A 121 6.40 3.50 13.82
C PHE A 121 5.89 3.30 15.25
N ASP A 122 6.46 3.98 16.24
CA ASP A 122 5.91 4.02 17.60
C ASP A 122 4.56 4.76 17.63
N HIS A 123 4.45 5.87 16.89
CA HIS A 123 3.17 6.56 16.70
C HIS A 123 2.15 5.71 15.95
N ILE A 124 2.54 5.03 14.86
CA ILE A 124 1.67 4.09 14.14
C ILE A 124 1.15 3.00 15.08
N ARG A 125 2.00 2.42 15.92
CA ARG A 125 1.60 1.39 16.90
C ARG A 125 0.62 1.95 17.94
N THR A 126 0.83 3.17 18.40
CA THR A 126 -0.06 3.85 19.34
C THR A 126 -1.43 4.16 18.72
N LEU A 127 -1.43 4.69 17.49
CA LEU A 127 -2.66 4.97 16.74
C LEU A 127 -3.43 3.68 16.46
N ARG A 128 -2.75 2.59 16.06
CA ARG A 128 -3.38 1.28 15.85
C ARG A 128 -4.16 0.81 17.07
N ARG A 129 -3.55 0.91 18.26
CA ARG A 129 -4.21 0.53 19.52
C ARG A 129 -5.44 1.41 19.78
N SER A 130 -5.34 2.70 19.48
CA SER A 130 -6.45 3.65 19.63
C SER A 130 -7.61 3.32 18.67
N VAL A 131 -7.31 3.00 17.40
CA VAL A 131 -8.32 2.58 16.41
C VAL A 131 -9.00 1.27 16.85
N ALA A 132 -8.23 0.32 17.38
CA ALA A 132 -8.76 -0.97 17.83
C ALA A 132 -9.72 -0.85 19.02
N LEU A 133 -9.58 0.19 19.85
CA LEU A 133 -10.46 0.48 20.99
C LEU A 133 -11.78 1.14 20.58
N LEU A 134 -11.93 1.61 19.34
CA LEU A 134 -13.19 2.17 18.87
C LEU A 134 -14.28 1.09 18.74
N PRO A 135 -15.54 1.43 19.05
CA PRO A 135 -16.67 0.53 18.83
C PRO A 135 -16.85 0.26 17.33
N GLU A 136 -17.33 -0.93 17.01
CA GLU A 136 -17.57 -1.32 15.62
C GLU A 136 -18.65 -0.42 15.00
N SER A 137 -18.26 0.32 13.97
CA SER A 137 -19.05 1.38 13.37
C SER A 137 -18.51 1.75 12.00
N PHE A 138 -19.34 2.41 11.19
CA PHE A 138 -18.92 2.97 9.90
C PHE A 138 -17.70 3.90 10.05
N MET A 139 -17.71 4.76 11.09
CA MET A 139 -16.61 5.70 11.38
C MET A 139 -15.29 4.98 11.63
N LYS A 140 -15.31 3.89 12.43
CA LYS A 140 -14.12 3.06 12.66
C LYS A 140 -13.61 2.44 11.36
N GLY A 141 -14.50 1.93 10.49
CA GLY A 141 -14.13 1.40 9.18
C GLY A 141 -13.40 2.44 8.31
N THR A 142 -13.95 3.66 8.23
CA THR A 142 -13.31 4.78 7.51
C THR A 142 -11.94 5.12 8.08
N ILE A 143 -11.81 5.25 9.41
CA ILE A 143 -10.52 5.52 10.06
C ILE A 143 -9.53 4.37 9.81
N SER A 144 -9.98 3.12 9.90
CA SER A 144 -9.19 1.92 9.63
C SER A 144 -8.58 1.98 8.23
N ILE A 145 -9.41 2.26 7.22
CA ILE A 145 -8.96 2.40 5.83
C ILE A 145 -7.87 3.45 5.68
N HIS A 146 -8.10 4.66 6.20
CA HIS A 146 -7.12 5.73 6.13
C HIS A 146 -5.82 5.35 6.86
N PHE A 147 -5.93 4.78 8.06
CA PHE A 147 -4.80 4.36 8.87
C PHE A 147 -3.95 3.28 8.20
N HIS A 148 -4.57 2.22 7.68
CA HIS A 148 -3.86 1.12 7.05
C HIS A 148 -3.26 1.52 5.70
N THR A 149 -3.97 2.37 4.93
CA THR A 149 -3.45 2.95 3.68
C THR A 149 -2.18 3.76 3.94
N LEU A 150 -2.22 4.66 4.92
CA LEU A 150 -1.08 5.48 5.31
C LEU A 150 0.09 4.63 5.82
N SER A 151 -0.18 3.76 6.80
CA SER A 151 0.85 2.95 7.45
C SER A 151 1.57 2.06 6.44
N THR A 152 0.83 1.52 5.46
CA THR A 152 1.39 0.80 4.33
C THR A 152 2.32 1.67 3.51
N GLY A 153 1.87 2.89 3.13
CA GLY A 153 2.66 3.81 2.32
C GLY A 153 4.00 4.18 2.98
N ILE A 154 3.97 4.49 4.28
CA ILE A 154 5.17 4.78 5.08
C ILE A 154 6.09 3.54 5.14
N ALA A 155 5.52 2.36 5.44
CA ALA A 155 6.30 1.12 5.50
C ALA A 155 6.94 0.74 4.16
N TRP A 156 6.26 1.01 3.05
CA TRP A 156 6.81 0.85 1.70
C TRP A 156 7.98 1.80 1.44
N GLY A 157 7.81 3.09 1.73
CA GLY A 157 8.87 4.09 1.55
C GLY A 157 10.10 3.80 2.40
N ALA A 158 9.93 3.12 3.53
CA ALA A 158 10.99 2.72 4.46
C ALA A 158 11.51 1.28 4.24
N ASP A 159 11.13 0.60 3.16
CA ASP A 159 11.48 -0.80 2.88
C ASP A 159 11.12 -1.81 4.01
N ARG A 160 10.16 -1.46 4.89
CA ARG A 160 9.68 -2.32 5.98
C ARG A 160 8.53 -3.22 5.52
N TYR A 161 8.81 -4.11 4.56
CA TYR A 161 7.81 -4.93 3.86
C TYR A 161 6.96 -5.83 4.76
N ARG A 162 7.51 -6.31 5.88
CA ARG A 162 6.72 -7.04 6.89
C ARG A 162 5.58 -6.20 7.44
N THR A 163 5.88 -4.97 7.84
CA THR A 163 4.89 -4.04 8.40
C THR A 163 3.87 -3.67 7.33
N ALA A 164 4.34 -3.38 6.12
CA ALA A 164 3.47 -3.13 4.98
C ALA A 164 2.49 -4.28 4.72
N TYR A 165 2.98 -5.52 4.69
CA TYR A 165 2.17 -6.72 4.48
C TYR A 165 1.08 -6.84 5.55
N GLN A 166 1.41 -6.65 6.82
CA GLN A 166 0.45 -6.72 7.92
C GLN A 166 -0.68 -5.69 7.79
N HIS A 167 -0.33 -4.44 7.45
CA HIS A 167 -1.34 -3.39 7.27
C HIS A 167 -2.18 -3.60 6.00
N LEU A 168 -1.55 -4.04 4.90
CA LEU A 168 -2.25 -4.36 3.65
C LEU A 168 -3.21 -5.53 3.82
N ASN A 169 -2.83 -6.59 4.54
CA ASN A 169 -3.71 -7.75 4.72
C ASN A 169 -5.02 -7.34 5.38
N ILE A 170 -4.95 -6.52 6.44
CA ILE A 170 -6.15 -5.99 7.12
C ILE A 170 -6.93 -5.06 6.19
N PHE A 171 -6.25 -4.11 5.55
CA PHE A 171 -6.88 -3.17 4.63
C PHE A 171 -7.61 -3.87 3.47
N CYS A 172 -7.04 -4.93 2.92
CA CYS A 172 -7.60 -5.62 1.77
C CYS A 172 -8.86 -6.41 2.12
N GLU A 173 -9.03 -6.83 3.38
CA GLU A 173 -10.27 -7.38 3.91
C GLU A 173 -11.35 -6.28 3.98
N ASP A 174 -11.01 -5.10 4.52
CA ASP A 174 -11.92 -3.94 4.64
C ASP A 174 -12.27 -3.31 3.28
N LEU A 175 -11.32 -3.27 2.33
CA LEU A 175 -11.45 -2.60 1.04
C LEU A 175 -12.62 -3.13 0.21
N LEU A 176 -12.84 -4.44 0.23
CA LEU A 176 -13.90 -5.07 -0.58
C LEU A 176 -15.27 -4.58 -0.14
N TYR A 177 -15.50 -4.54 1.17
CA TYR A 177 -16.75 -4.03 1.71
C TYR A 177 -17.05 -2.60 1.19
N HIS A 178 -16.02 -1.75 1.14
CA HIS A 178 -16.15 -0.38 0.60
C HIS A 178 -16.30 -0.33 -0.93
N LEU A 179 -15.55 -1.13 -1.69
CA LEU A 179 -15.65 -1.11 -3.16
C LEU A 179 -17.03 -1.61 -3.65
N TYR A 180 -17.63 -2.55 -2.94
CA TYR A 180 -18.94 -3.11 -3.31
C TYR A 180 -20.13 -2.28 -2.79
N SER A 181 -19.97 -1.50 -1.72
CA SER A 181 -21.05 -0.66 -1.16
C SER A 181 -21.26 0.66 -1.91
N TYR A 182 -20.22 1.23 -2.54
CA TYR A 182 -20.28 2.57 -3.14
C TYR A 182 -20.72 2.63 -4.62
N ASN A 183 -21.32 1.58 -5.17
CA ASN A 183 -21.70 1.51 -6.60
C ASN A 183 -20.55 1.92 -7.56
N ALA A 184 -19.30 1.66 -7.16
CA ALA A 184 -18.15 1.98 -7.98
C ALA A 184 -18.22 1.25 -9.33
N SER A 185 -17.79 1.92 -10.41
CA SER A 185 -17.80 1.29 -11.74
C SER A 185 -16.94 0.03 -11.72
N LYS A 186 -17.36 -1.00 -12.47
CA LYS A 186 -16.63 -2.28 -12.56
C LYS A 186 -15.16 -2.06 -12.91
N GLU A 187 -14.90 -1.17 -13.86
CA GLU A 187 -13.55 -0.83 -14.29
C GLU A 187 -12.69 -0.17 -13.20
N TYR A 188 -13.29 0.74 -12.41
CA TYR A 188 -12.59 1.36 -11.28
C TYR A 188 -12.28 0.34 -10.18
N ARG A 189 -13.22 -0.57 -9.88
CA ARG A 189 -13.01 -1.65 -8.91
C ARG A 189 -11.86 -2.56 -9.35
N GLU A 190 -11.89 -3.05 -10.58
CA GLU A 190 -10.85 -3.93 -11.12
C GLU A 190 -9.47 -3.26 -11.09
N ARG A 191 -9.36 -1.98 -11.48
CA ARG A 191 -8.10 -1.23 -11.40
C ARG A 191 -7.59 -1.06 -9.97
N THR A 192 -8.50 -0.76 -9.04
CA THR A 192 -8.17 -0.54 -7.62
C THR A 192 -7.72 -1.85 -6.96
N GLU A 193 -8.48 -2.94 -7.15
CA GLU A 193 -8.13 -4.28 -6.67
C GLU A 193 -6.77 -4.72 -7.22
N GLN A 194 -6.53 -4.55 -8.52
CA GLN A 194 -5.25 -4.89 -9.13
C GLN A 194 -4.07 -4.11 -8.51
N SER A 195 -4.24 -2.82 -8.24
CA SER A 195 -3.20 -2.00 -7.62
C SER A 195 -2.86 -2.49 -6.20
N TRP A 196 -3.87 -2.76 -5.39
CA TRP A 196 -3.68 -3.16 -3.99
C TRP A 196 -3.17 -4.58 -3.85
N ALA A 197 -3.67 -5.51 -4.64
CA ALA A 197 -3.19 -6.89 -4.58
C ALA A 197 -1.76 -7.02 -5.14
N LYS A 198 -1.34 -6.18 -6.10
CA LYS A 198 0.09 -6.06 -6.46
C LYS A 198 0.93 -5.66 -5.25
N ARG A 199 0.49 -4.65 -4.48
CA ARG A 199 1.20 -4.20 -3.27
C ARG A 199 1.22 -5.28 -2.19
N LEU A 200 0.12 -6.00 -1.97
CA LEU A 200 0.05 -7.09 -1.01
C LEU A 200 1.05 -8.20 -1.37
N ALA A 201 1.05 -8.65 -2.63
CA ALA A 201 1.96 -9.67 -3.13
C ALA A 201 3.44 -9.28 -2.99
N ILE A 202 3.79 -8.05 -3.38
CA ILE A 202 5.16 -7.53 -3.26
C ILE A 202 5.58 -7.46 -1.78
N SER A 203 4.70 -6.97 -0.90
CA SER A 203 4.99 -6.88 0.53
C SER A 203 5.23 -8.27 1.13
N ALA A 204 4.41 -9.26 0.77
CA ALA A 204 4.61 -10.64 1.19
C ALA A 204 5.96 -11.20 0.69
N LEU A 205 6.29 -10.98 -0.59
CA LEU A 205 7.52 -11.48 -1.19
C LEU A 205 8.77 -10.94 -0.49
N PHE A 206 8.79 -9.67 -0.11
CA PHE A 206 9.94 -9.03 0.53
C PHE A 206 9.91 -9.02 2.06
N ALA A 207 8.85 -9.51 2.70
CA ALA A 207 8.82 -9.67 4.14
C ALA A 207 9.61 -10.91 4.58
N ASP A 208 10.69 -10.74 5.33
CA ASP A 208 11.63 -11.83 5.68
C ASP A 208 10.98 -13.02 6.39
N ASN A 209 9.94 -12.76 7.19
CA ASN A 209 9.25 -13.76 8.00
C ASN A 209 8.04 -14.42 7.31
N ILE A 210 7.66 -13.97 6.10
CA ILE A 210 6.53 -14.53 5.36
C ILE A 210 7.02 -15.57 4.38
N THR A 211 6.69 -16.83 4.64
CA THR A 211 7.30 -17.98 3.94
C THR A 211 6.26 -18.97 3.44
N ASP A 212 5.07 -18.88 4.01
CA ASP A 212 3.84 -19.43 3.45
C ASP A 212 3.13 -18.30 2.72
N PHE A 213 2.80 -18.53 1.44
CA PHE A 213 2.13 -17.57 0.58
C PHE A 213 0.69 -17.99 0.28
N ASP A 214 0.22 -19.13 0.80
CA ASP A 214 -1.15 -19.60 0.59
C ASP A 214 -2.19 -18.56 1.03
N PRO A 215 -2.07 -17.91 2.21
CA PRO A 215 -3.01 -16.85 2.61
C PRO A 215 -3.11 -15.72 1.59
N VAL A 216 -1.99 -15.38 0.93
CA VAL A 216 -1.97 -14.36 -0.12
C VAL A 216 -2.59 -14.90 -1.40
N LEU A 217 -2.26 -16.13 -1.80
CA LEU A 217 -2.76 -16.75 -3.03
C LEU A 217 -4.29 -16.94 -3.03
N TYR A 218 -4.88 -17.17 -1.86
CA TYR A 218 -6.33 -17.37 -1.68
C TYR A 218 -7.07 -16.08 -1.35
N HIS A 219 -6.38 -14.94 -1.24
CA HIS A 219 -7.04 -13.67 -1.02
C HIS A 219 -7.90 -13.29 -2.23
N ILE A 220 -9.15 -12.89 -2.00
CA ILE A 220 -10.12 -12.57 -3.07
C ILE A 220 -9.65 -11.48 -4.06
N ILE A 221 -8.80 -10.53 -3.65
CA ILE A 221 -8.24 -9.51 -4.56
C ILE A 221 -7.09 -10.02 -5.45
N MET A 222 -6.61 -11.26 -5.24
CA MET A 222 -5.43 -11.82 -5.91
C MET A 222 -5.73 -12.60 -7.19
N GLU A 223 -7.00 -12.87 -7.48
CA GLU A 223 -7.45 -13.58 -8.67
C GLU A 223 -7.00 -12.95 -10.02
N PRO A 224 -7.01 -11.61 -10.21
CA PRO A 224 -6.67 -11.00 -11.51
C PRO A 224 -5.15 -10.81 -11.74
N ILE A 225 -4.26 -11.18 -10.81
CA ILE A 225 -2.88 -10.69 -10.82
C ILE A 225 -1.85 -11.70 -11.30
N ARG A 226 -1.00 -11.23 -12.22
CA ARG A 226 0.13 -11.97 -12.78
C ARG A 226 1.23 -12.30 -11.75
N LEU A 227 1.36 -11.52 -10.66
CA LEU A 227 2.26 -11.84 -9.53
C LEU A 227 1.85 -13.13 -8.79
N ARG A 228 0.61 -13.61 -8.95
CA ARG A 228 0.19 -14.93 -8.44
C ARG A 228 1.12 -16.05 -8.92
N ARG A 229 1.61 -15.97 -10.18
CA ARG A 229 2.58 -16.94 -10.72
C ARG A 229 3.92 -16.89 -9.99
N VAL A 230 4.38 -15.70 -9.57
CA VAL A 230 5.61 -15.56 -8.78
C VAL A 230 5.41 -16.17 -7.40
N LEU A 231 4.31 -15.87 -6.72
CA LEU A 231 3.98 -16.47 -5.43
C LEU A 231 3.93 -18.00 -5.51
N LEU A 232 3.32 -18.57 -6.56
CA LEU A 232 3.29 -20.02 -6.80
C LEU A 232 4.68 -20.65 -7.00
N ILE A 233 5.65 -19.92 -7.56
CA ILE A 233 7.03 -20.40 -7.66
C ILE A 233 7.59 -20.62 -6.24
N PHE A 234 7.36 -19.67 -5.33
CA PHE A 234 7.82 -19.76 -3.95
C PHE A 234 7.02 -20.79 -3.15
N THR A 235 5.69 -20.78 -3.23
CA THR A 235 4.82 -21.78 -2.59
C THR A 235 5.20 -23.18 -2.98
N ASN A 236 5.47 -23.45 -4.26
CA ASN A 236 5.80 -24.80 -4.73
C ASN A 236 7.30 -25.12 -4.68
N CYS A 237 8.15 -24.19 -4.21
CA CYS A 237 9.61 -24.29 -4.32
C CYS A 237 10.06 -24.69 -5.74
N ASN A 238 9.44 -24.13 -6.78
CA ASN A 238 9.72 -24.51 -8.17
C ASN A 238 11.04 -23.85 -8.64
N VAL A 239 12.15 -24.55 -8.40
CA VAL A 239 13.52 -24.08 -8.68
C VAL A 239 13.72 -23.73 -10.15
N VAL A 240 13.13 -24.52 -11.06
CA VAL A 240 13.23 -24.30 -12.51
C VAL A 240 12.60 -22.97 -12.89
N ASN A 241 11.38 -22.71 -12.43
CA ASN A 241 10.67 -21.47 -12.74
C ASN A 241 11.25 -20.27 -11.98
N PHE A 242 11.84 -20.47 -10.80
CA PHE A 242 12.62 -19.43 -10.12
C PHE A 242 13.86 -19.03 -10.93
N CYS A 243 14.64 -19.99 -11.44
CA CYS A 243 15.81 -19.73 -12.29
C CYS A 243 15.42 -19.02 -13.60
N LYS A 244 14.30 -19.42 -14.21
CA LYS A 244 13.73 -18.73 -15.39
C LYS A 244 13.34 -17.29 -15.08
N PHE A 245 12.68 -17.07 -13.94
CA PHE A 245 12.33 -15.74 -13.46
C PHE A 245 13.57 -14.86 -13.25
N LYS A 246 14.60 -15.38 -12.56
CA LYS A 246 15.89 -14.72 -12.35
C LYS A 246 16.56 -14.33 -13.67
N LYS A 247 16.67 -15.26 -14.63
CA LYS A 247 17.24 -14.99 -15.97
C LYS A 247 16.42 -13.98 -16.77
N PHE A 248 15.09 -14.11 -16.78
CA PHE A 248 14.21 -13.16 -17.48
C PHE A 248 14.40 -11.75 -16.93
N HIS A 249 14.44 -11.61 -15.62
CA HIS A 249 14.66 -10.36 -14.93
C HIS A 249 16.02 -9.73 -15.27
N ALA A 250 17.10 -10.51 -15.21
CA ALA A 250 18.44 -10.05 -15.61
C ALA A 250 18.48 -9.55 -17.08
N ARG A 251 17.69 -10.15 -17.97
CA ARG A 251 17.60 -9.74 -19.38
C ARG A 251 16.84 -8.44 -19.60
N ILE A 252 15.77 -8.17 -18.83
CA ILE A 252 14.94 -6.96 -18.99
C ILE A 252 15.48 -5.76 -18.21
N LEU A 253 16.31 -5.98 -17.18
CA LEU A 253 16.86 -4.92 -16.35
C LEU A 253 17.62 -3.83 -17.15
N PRO A 254 18.47 -4.14 -18.14
CA PRO A 254 19.12 -3.13 -18.98
C PRO A 254 18.14 -2.28 -19.80
N TRP A 255 17.00 -2.86 -20.20
CA TRP A 255 15.96 -2.15 -20.94
C TRP A 255 15.19 -1.19 -20.03
N ILE A 256 14.85 -1.62 -18.81
CA ILE A 256 14.24 -0.78 -17.77
C ILE A 256 15.14 0.41 -17.45
N ARG A 257 16.46 0.19 -17.31
CA ARG A 257 17.46 1.24 -17.09
C ARG A 257 17.43 2.33 -18.15
N ARG A 258 17.35 1.95 -19.42
CA ARG A 258 17.40 2.89 -20.55
C ARG A 258 16.11 3.68 -20.72
N ALA A 259 14.98 3.12 -20.34
CA ALA A 259 13.69 3.73 -20.60
C ALA A 259 13.31 4.80 -19.55
N ASN A 260 13.96 4.87 -18.38
CA ASN A 260 13.48 5.62 -17.21
C ASN A 260 12.02 5.31 -16.82
N LEU A 261 11.43 4.25 -17.38
CA LEU A 261 10.04 3.85 -17.18
C LEU A 261 9.91 2.96 -15.94
N ILE A 262 10.66 3.24 -14.90
CA ILE A 262 10.60 2.46 -13.67
C ILE A 262 9.30 2.83 -12.98
N PRO A 263 8.35 1.91 -12.80
CA PRO A 263 7.23 2.18 -11.91
C PRO A 263 7.81 2.56 -10.54
N PRO A 264 7.30 3.59 -9.86
CA PRO A 264 7.81 4.03 -8.54
C PRO A 264 7.96 2.89 -7.52
N ILE A 265 7.20 1.82 -7.71
CA ILE A 265 7.15 0.57 -6.93
C ILE A 265 8.45 -0.26 -7.03
N PHE A 266 9.28 -0.07 -8.05
CA PHE A 266 10.50 -0.83 -8.30
C PHE A 266 11.69 0.08 -8.65
N SER A 267 12.08 1.03 -7.79
CA SER A 267 13.27 1.86 -8.06
C SER A 267 14.49 0.98 -8.44
N LEU A 268 15.35 1.45 -9.35
CA LEU A 268 16.44 0.64 -9.91
C LEU A 268 17.44 0.08 -8.89
N GLY A 269 17.67 0.81 -7.78
CA GLY A 269 18.52 0.35 -6.67
C GLY A 269 17.85 -0.78 -5.87
N LEU A 270 16.51 -0.79 -5.82
CA LEU A 270 15.74 -1.89 -5.27
C LEU A 270 15.93 -3.16 -6.11
N ILE A 271 16.02 -3.08 -7.45
CA ILE A 271 15.91 -4.25 -8.33
C ILE A 271 17.09 -5.25 -8.22
N GLU A 272 18.34 -4.79 -8.13
CA GLU A 272 19.51 -5.69 -8.01
C GLU A 272 19.66 -6.27 -6.60
N GLY A 273 19.51 -5.43 -5.56
CA GLY A 273 19.54 -5.89 -4.16
C GLY A 273 18.39 -6.84 -3.82
N LYS A 274 17.19 -6.59 -4.38
CA LYS A 274 16.00 -7.41 -4.13
C LYS A 274 16.04 -8.78 -4.79
N MET A 275 16.66 -8.95 -5.96
CA MET A 275 16.78 -10.28 -6.54
C MET A 275 17.64 -11.20 -5.66
N LYS A 276 18.72 -10.66 -5.07
CA LYS A 276 19.53 -11.39 -4.10
C LYS A 276 18.72 -11.78 -2.87
N LEU A 277 17.94 -10.85 -2.30
CA LEU A 277 17.04 -11.12 -1.18
C LEU A 277 15.98 -12.19 -1.52
N LEU A 278 15.39 -12.12 -2.71
CA LEU A 278 14.42 -13.13 -3.18
C LEU A 278 15.07 -14.51 -3.33
N GLU A 279 16.31 -14.57 -3.79
CA GLU A 279 17.06 -15.82 -3.90
C GLU A 279 17.40 -16.40 -2.52
N GLU A 280 17.91 -15.59 -1.60
CA GLU A 280 18.18 -15.99 -0.21
C GLU A 280 16.90 -16.52 0.46
N LYS A 281 15.79 -15.81 0.28
CA LYS A 281 14.47 -16.23 0.77
C LYS A 281 13.99 -17.53 0.13
N PHE A 282 14.12 -17.65 -1.19
CA PHE A 282 13.73 -18.87 -1.91
C PHE A 282 14.53 -20.08 -1.41
N ARG A 283 15.86 -19.92 -1.26
CA ARG A 283 16.75 -20.95 -0.70
C ARG A 283 16.33 -21.33 0.72
N SER A 284 16.00 -20.35 1.57
CA SER A 284 15.50 -20.58 2.94
C SER A 284 14.18 -21.37 2.99
N ILE A 285 13.25 -21.10 2.06
CA ILE A 285 11.99 -21.84 1.98
C ILE A 285 12.25 -23.27 1.47
N ALA A 286 13.07 -23.43 0.43
CA ALA A 286 13.46 -24.73 -0.11
C ALA A 286 14.13 -25.61 0.96
N ALA A 287 15.08 -25.05 1.71
CA ALA A 287 15.75 -25.74 2.81
C ALA A 287 14.77 -26.24 3.87
N ARG A 288 13.82 -25.40 4.30
CA ARG A 288 12.79 -25.82 5.26
C ARG A 288 11.88 -26.92 4.74
N LYS A 289 11.49 -26.88 3.47
CA LYS A 289 10.67 -27.94 2.88
C LYS A 289 11.40 -29.27 2.81
N ILE A 290 12.68 -29.26 2.42
CA ILE A 290 13.52 -30.46 2.36
C ILE A 290 13.71 -31.03 3.78
N ALA A 291 14.04 -30.18 4.76
CA ALA A 291 14.18 -30.60 6.15
C ALA A 291 12.88 -31.19 6.72
N ALA A 292 11.72 -30.68 6.32
CA ALA A 292 10.41 -31.21 6.73
C ALA A 292 10.03 -32.53 6.02
N SER A 293 10.55 -32.78 4.81
CA SER A 293 10.31 -34.03 4.09
C SER A 293 11.30 -35.15 4.46
N ASP A 294 12.46 -34.79 5.00
CA ASP A 294 13.59 -35.71 5.17
C ASP A 294 14.18 -35.57 6.58
N ASN A 295 13.58 -36.29 7.54
CA ASN A 295 13.83 -36.17 8.99
C ASN A 295 15.27 -36.51 9.45
N MET A 296 16.18 -36.86 8.53
CA MET A 296 17.52 -37.35 8.84
C MET A 296 18.68 -36.49 8.30
N LEU A 297 18.40 -35.39 7.60
CA LEU A 297 19.46 -34.52 7.09
C LEU A 297 19.83 -33.43 8.11
N THR A 298 21.13 -33.24 8.35
CA THR A 298 21.62 -32.07 9.11
C THR A 298 21.34 -30.79 8.33
N ALA A 299 21.20 -29.66 9.02
CA ALA A 299 20.98 -28.36 8.37
C ALA A 299 22.05 -28.03 7.31
N GLU A 300 23.31 -28.40 7.56
CA GLU A 300 24.42 -28.25 6.60
C GLU A 300 24.28 -29.16 5.37
N ALA A 301 23.74 -30.36 5.52
CA ALA A 301 23.48 -31.25 4.38
C ALA A 301 22.32 -30.73 3.53
N VAL A 302 21.26 -30.21 4.17
CA VAL A 302 20.11 -29.59 3.49
C VAL A 302 20.54 -28.36 2.69
N ASN A 303 21.32 -27.45 3.29
CA ASN A 303 21.78 -26.24 2.62
C ASN A 303 22.67 -26.56 1.40
N ARG A 304 23.62 -27.50 1.54
CA ARG A 304 24.44 -27.97 0.42
C ARG A 304 23.61 -28.60 -0.71
N HIS A 305 22.54 -29.31 -0.35
CA HIS A 305 21.64 -29.89 -1.33
C HIS A 305 20.89 -28.81 -2.13
N VAL A 306 20.34 -27.81 -1.44
CA VAL A 306 19.69 -26.65 -2.07
C VAL A 306 20.65 -25.91 -2.99
N GLU A 307 21.89 -25.64 -2.54
CA GLU A 307 22.91 -24.96 -3.33
C GLU A 307 23.23 -25.71 -4.62
N LYS A 308 23.57 -27.00 -4.50
CA LYS A 308 23.90 -27.84 -5.66
C LYS A 308 22.73 -27.96 -6.65
N PHE A 309 21.50 -28.04 -6.13
CA PHE A 309 20.31 -28.13 -6.97
C PHE A 309 20.02 -26.82 -7.72
N MET A 310 20.17 -25.68 -7.04
CA MET A 310 20.07 -24.34 -7.65
C MET A 310 21.14 -24.15 -8.73
N GLU A 311 22.42 -24.42 -8.45
CA GLU A 311 23.53 -24.27 -9.40
C GLU A 311 23.35 -25.14 -10.66
N ASN A 312 23.01 -26.41 -10.47
CA ASN A 312 22.74 -27.31 -11.59
C ASN A 312 21.56 -26.80 -12.42
N THR A 313 20.48 -26.36 -11.76
CA THR A 313 19.31 -25.85 -12.47
C THR A 313 19.65 -24.60 -13.27
N GLU A 314 20.35 -23.62 -12.69
CA GLU A 314 20.76 -22.39 -13.39
C GLU A 314 21.59 -22.66 -14.64
N LYS A 315 22.49 -23.66 -14.58
CA LYS A 315 23.34 -24.07 -15.69
C LYS A 315 22.56 -24.70 -16.86
N TYR A 316 21.47 -25.41 -16.57
CA TYR A 316 20.72 -26.18 -17.56
C TYR A 316 19.30 -25.66 -17.85
N VAL A 317 18.86 -24.58 -17.19
CA VAL A 317 17.47 -24.09 -17.25
C VAL A 317 16.99 -23.77 -18.67
N ASP A 318 17.88 -23.40 -19.58
CA ASP A 318 17.53 -23.09 -20.99
C ASP A 318 17.20 -24.36 -21.80
N LYS A 319 17.64 -25.53 -21.30
CA LYS A 319 17.38 -26.86 -21.88
C LYS A 319 16.17 -27.56 -21.23
N MET A 320 15.62 -27.00 -20.14
CA MET A 320 14.49 -27.60 -19.44
C MET A 320 13.16 -27.26 -20.13
N PRO A 321 12.13 -28.14 -20.04
CA PRO A 321 10.84 -27.95 -20.72
C PRO A 321 10.23 -26.57 -20.45
N LYS A 322 9.55 -26.01 -21.47
CA LYS A 322 8.94 -24.68 -21.41
C LYS A 322 7.68 -24.70 -20.54
N GLU A 323 7.84 -24.43 -19.26
CA GLU A 323 6.80 -23.79 -18.44
C GLU A 323 7.15 -22.33 -18.11
N PHE A 324 7.67 -21.59 -19.08
CA PHE A 324 7.85 -20.13 -18.93
C PHE A 324 7.22 -19.43 -20.13
N ASP A 325 6.02 -18.92 -19.90
CA ASP A 325 5.21 -18.20 -20.87
C ASP A 325 5.92 -16.92 -21.33
N LYS A 326 6.13 -16.75 -22.65
CA LYS A 326 6.91 -15.64 -23.24
C LYS A 326 6.29 -14.25 -23.02
N ASN A 327 5.09 -14.15 -22.44
CA ASN A 327 4.35 -12.90 -22.30
C ASN A 327 4.77 -11.97 -21.15
N TRP A 328 5.87 -12.24 -20.44
CA TRP A 328 6.29 -11.41 -19.31
C TRP A 328 6.56 -9.93 -19.63
N VAL A 329 6.91 -9.58 -20.87
CA VAL A 329 7.04 -8.17 -21.28
C VAL A 329 5.67 -7.47 -21.23
N LYS A 330 4.58 -8.12 -21.65
CA LYS A 330 3.22 -7.59 -21.47
C LYS A 330 2.76 -7.60 -20.01
N ILE A 331 3.38 -8.44 -19.15
CA ILE A 331 3.09 -8.58 -17.70
C ILE A 331 3.55 -7.37 -16.89
N PHE A 332 4.72 -6.82 -17.22
CA PHE A 332 5.33 -5.72 -16.49
C PHE A 332 4.97 -4.32 -17.00
N TRP A 333 4.56 -4.18 -18.27
CA TRP A 333 4.55 -2.88 -18.97
C TRP A 333 3.16 -2.31 -19.31
N ARG A 334 2.05 -2.96 -18.92
CA ARG A 334 0.70 -2.47 -19.26
C ARG A 334 0.15 -1.44 -18.27
N GLU A 335 0.97 -0.46 -17.89
CA GLU A 335 0.54 0.73 -17.11
C GLU A 335 1.24 2.03 -17.59
N SER A 336 1.98 2.02 -18.70
CA SER A 336 2.62 3.23 -19.25
C SER A 336 2.01 3.71 -20.56
N SER A 337 0.77 3.34 -20.84
CA SER A 337 0.01 3.84 -22.00
C SER A 337 -1.44 4.05 -21.59
N GLU A 338 -1.64 5.03 -20.70
CA GLU A 338 -2.83 5.89 -20.60
C GLU A 338 -2.49 7.13 -19.77
#